data_AF-A0A8H9H7Z3-F1
#
_entry.id   AF-A0A8H9H7Z3-F1
#
_cell.length_a   1.000
_cell.length_b   1.000
_cell.length_c   1.000
_cell.angle_alpha   90.00
_cell.angle_beta   90.00
_cell.angle_gamma   90.00
#
_symmetry.space_group_name_H-M   'P 1'
#
loop_
_entity.id
_entity.type
_entity.pdbx_description
1 polymer ?
#
loop_
_entity_poly.entity_id
_entity_poly.type
_entity_poly.pdbx_seq_one_letter_code
_entity_poly.pdbx_strand_id
1 'polypeptide(L)'
;MTSPPPRPSGGRVPPALITNGVIAAIFFAIPLALIIMLDLDPEGWFIVAVLAALGVLIVEHEIVAPPRRGRRMLLKAQESYARAEAGAGAASAAAARIPTGDAHGAQVLKRLRWYEGRRRETGEVLAGLGRMRWIDWHDPALSEAAAKLSDDVSGLSAINDAVRNAAALLTRAPGWEDAWENECGPLREDLDIFRELCQEVGDEAPAAPPIADSELGWARACGARLTALRAQLASGALPPGAALDELDAMAAEIRARADALARRALAAEAPPGEEAGLAHYREYIGTWKLPDDDDRYAYSGTWQDDDETGASPAAGENGERAAVSYNPAATIRLHDYSPGIRVAGIRWRGLATASQYSSPIERILDAYLQSRSTGKE
;
A
#
# COMPACT_ATOMS: atom_id res chain seq x y z
N MET A 1 8.42 1.16 20.72
CA MET A 1 7.73 1.40 22.00
C MET A 1 6.25 1.38 21.71
N THR A 2 5.51 0.44 22.27
CA THR A 2 4.08 0.25 22.00
C THR A 2 3.26 0.84 23.11
N SER A 3 2.26 1.63 22.73
CA SER A 3 1.32 2.24 23.66
C SER A 3 0.57 1.14 24.43
N PRO A 4 0.37 1.29 25.75
CA PRO A 4 -0.42 0.34 26.53
C PRO A 4 -1.83 0.20 25.93
N PRO A 5 -2.49 -0.97 26.11
CA PRO A 5 -3.83 -1.17 25.58
C PRO A 5 -4.76 -0.06 26.09
N PRO A 6 -5.58 0.53 25.22
CA PRO A 6 -6.41 1.66 25.60
C PRO A 6 -7.35 1.24 26.72
N ARG A 7 -7.57 2.15 27.68
CA ARG A 7 -8.45 1.93 28.83
C ARG A 7 -9.82 2.56 28.58
N PRO A 8 -10.92 1.93 29.00
CA PRO A 8 -12.24 2.51 28.87
C PRO A 8 -12.31 3.86 29.58
N SER A 9 -13.02 4.82 29.00
CA SER A 9 -13.25 6.10 29.67
C SER A 9 -14.01 5.83 30.97
N GLY A 10 -13.50 6.35 32.09
CA GLY A 10 -14.10 6.18 33.42
C GLY A 10 -15.40 6.97 33.61
N GLY A 11 -16.33 6.88 32.66
CA GLY A 11 -17.64 7.52 32.70
C GLY A 11 -17.69 8.98 32.21
N ARG A 12 -16.58 9.56 31.73
CA ARG A 12 -16.56 10.94 31.23
C ARG A 12 -16.97 10.99 29.75
N VAL A 13 -17.90 11.90 29.42
CA VAL A 13 -18.27 12.20 28.04
C VAL A 13 -17.15 13.04 27.41
N PRO A 14 -16.71 12.72 26.17
CA PRO A 14 -15.66 13.49 25.51
C PRO A 14 -16.12 14.95 25.29
N PRO A 15 -15.26 15.95 25.57
CA PRO A 15 -15.64 17.36 25.51
C PRO A 15 -16.12 17.79 24.11
N ALA A 16 -15.55 17.23 23.05
CA ALA A 16 -16.00 17.48 21.68
C ALA A 16 -17.46 17.06 21.44
N LEU A 17 -17.90 15.95 22.06
CA LEU A 17 -19.29 15.48 21.94
C LEU A 17 -20.27 16.41 22.67
N ILE A 18 -19.84 17.01 23.78
CA ILE A 18 -20.64 18.01 24.51
C ILE A 18 -20.79 19.27 23.65
N THR A 19 -19.70 19.81 23.11
CA THR A 19 -19.72 21.02 22.26
C THR A 19 -20.54 20.79 21.00
N ASN A 20 -20.31 19.70 20.28
CA ASN A 20 -21.03 19.37 19.06
C ASN A 20 -22.51 19.08 19.32
N GLY A 21 -22.83 18.47 20.46
CA GLY A 21 -24.21 18.27 20.91
C GLY A 21 -24.95 19.58 21.18
N VAL A 22 -24.28 20.57 21.80
CA VAL A 22 -24.85 21.91 22.01
C VAL A 22 -25.06 22.63 20.68
N ILE A 23 -24.08 22.58 19.77
CA ILE A 23 -24.20 23.18 18.43
C ILE A 23 -25.37 22.56 17.67
N ALA A 24 -25.46 21.23 17.62
CA ALA A 24 -26.58 20.53 16.99
C ALA A 24 -27.91 20.94 17.60
N ALA A 25 -28.00 21.02 18.93
CA ALA A 25 -29.22 21.43 19.63
C ALA A 25 -29.68 22.85 19.23
N ILE A 26 -28.75 23.79 19.02
CA ILE A 26 -29.06 25.15 18.56
C ILE A 26 -29.73 25.12 17.17
N PHE A 27 -29.24 24.28 16.25
CA PHE A 27 -29.80 24.13 14.91
C PHE A 27 -31.23 23.55 14.89
N PHE A 28 -31.69 22.93 15.98
CA PHE A 28 -33.08 22.48 16.13
C PHE A 28 -33.92 23.43 17.01
N ALA A 29 -33.32 24.08 18.01
CA ALA A 29 -34.01 24.99 18.92
C ALA A 29 -34.38 26.33 18.26
N ILE A 30 -33.49 26.90 17.43
CA ILE A 30 -33.76 28.14 16.68
C ILE A 30 -34.95 27.97 15.72
N PRO A 31 -34.98 26.99 14.81
CA PRO A 31 -36.13 26.80 13.93
C PRO A 31 -37.42 26.51 14.70
N LEU A 32 -37.35 25.75 15.80
CA LEU A 32 -38.52 25.50 16.65
C LEU A 32 -39.08 26.79 17.26
N ALA A 33 -38.21 27.69 17.72
CA ALA A 33 -38.61 29.00 18.23
C ALA A 33 -39.20 29.89 17.12
N LEU A 34 -38.61 29.89 15.91
CA LEU A 34 -39.14 30.62 14.76
C LEU A 34 -40.55 30.14 14.38
N ILE A 35 -40.79 28.82 14.38
CA ILE A 35 -42.13 28.24 14.12
C ILE A 35 -43.15 28.66 15.17
N ILE A 36 -42.75 28.75 16.45
CA ILE A 36 -43.67 29.04 17.56
C ILE A 36 -43.95 30.54 17.70
N MET A 37 -42.96 31.40 17.44
CA MET A 37 -43.04 32.83 17.77
C MET A 37 -43.42 33.74 16.60
N LEU A 38 -43.36 33.25 15.35
CA LEU A 38 -43.55 34.07 14.15
C LEU A 38 -44.60 33.46 13.21
N ASP A 39 -45.34 34.34 12.53
CA ASP A 39 -46.17 33.97 11.39
C ASP A 39 -45.25 33.87 10.15
N LEU A 40 -44.87 32.64 9.79
CA LEU A 40 -43.83 32.37 8.79
C LEU A 40 -44.40 32.43 7.37
N ASP A 41 -43.80 33.30 6.54
CA ASP A 41 -44.00 33.29 5.10
C ASP A 41 -43.21 32.14 4.42
N PRO A 42 -43.37 31.91 3.10
CA PRO A 42 -42.66 30.83 2.41
C PRO A 42 -41.13 30.91 2.50
N GLU A 43 -40.56 32.12 2.60
CA GLU A 43 -39.12 32.33 2.78
C GLU A 43 -38.65 31.95 4.19
N GLY A 44 -39.45 32.25 5.23
CA GLY A 44 -39.22 31.83 6.60
C GLY A 44 -39.26 30.30 6.76
N TRP A 45 -40.18 29.62 6.08
CA TRP A 45 -40.22 28.15 6.05
C TRP A 45 -39.00 27.54 5.35
N PHE A 46 -38.47 28.19 4.32
CA PHE A 46 -37.23 27.77 3.67
C PHE A 46 -36.04 27.84 4.65
N ILE A 47 -35.91 28.93 5.41
CA ILE A 47 -34.85 29.09 6.42
C ILE A 47 -34.94 27.98 7.49
N VAL A 48 -36.15 27.70 7.99
CA VAL A 48 -36.40 26.62 8.96
C VAL A 48 -35.95 25.27 8.41
N ALA A 49 -36.30 24.95 7.16
CA ALA A 49 -35.92 23.69 6.51
C ALA A 49 -34.40 23.56 6.34
N VAL A 50 -33.72 24.63 5.94
CA VAL A 50 -32.25 24.66 5.79
C VAL A 50 -31.55 24.46 7.14
N LEU A 51 -32.01 25.14 8.21
CA LEU A 51 -31.43 24.98 9.55
C LEU A 51 -31.61 23.56 10.08
N ALA A 52 -32.79 22.97 9.91
CA ALA A 52 -33.05 21.59 10.30
C ALA A 52 -32.18 20.59 9.51
N ALA A 53 -32.04 20.79 8.19
CA ALA A 53 -31.20 19.95 7.34
C ALA A 53 -29.71 20.04 7.76
N LEU A 54 -29.22 21.24 8.08
CA LEU A 54 -27.85 21.42 8.56
C LEU A 54 -27.65 20.79 9.94
N GLY A 55 -28.63 20.89 10.83
CA GLY A 55 -28.64 20.19 12.11
C GLY A 55 -28.52 18.67 11.95
N VAL A 56 -29.25 18.07 11.00
CA VAL A 56 -29.15 16.63 10.68
C VAL A 56 -27.77 16.27 10.14
N LEU A 57 -27.19 17.08 9.24
CA LEU A 57 -25.85 16.85 8.72
C LEU A 57 -24.79 16.92 9.82
N ILE A 58 -24.90 17.87 10.75
CA ILE A 58 -23.99 18.00 11.90
C ILE A 58 -24.12 16.78 12.82
N VAL A 59 -25.34 16.33 13.13
CA VAL A 59 -25.55 15.12 13.94
C VAL A 59 -24.93 13.89 13.26
N GLU A 60 -25.18 13.70 11.96
CA GLU A 60 -24.62 12.54 11.25
C GLU A 60 -23.09 12.60 11.21
N HIS A 61 -22.49 13.75 10.86
CA HIS A 61 -21.04 13.87 10.69
C HIS A 61 -20.26 13.87 12.02
N GLU A 62 -20.75 14.58 13.04
CA GLU A 62 -20.00 14.82 14.27
C GLU A 62 -20.36 13.84 15.40
N ILE A 63 -21.59 13.34 15.43
CA ILE A 63 -22.11 12.51 16.53
C ILE A 63 -22.20 11.04 16.12
N VAL A 64 -22.66 10.74 14.90
CA VAL A 64 -22.99 9.36 14.51
C VAL A 64 -21.88 8.70 13.69
N ALA A 65 -21.24 9.41 12.77
CA ALA A 65 -20.25 8.85 11.86
C ALA A 65 -18.95 8.37 12.56
N PRO A 66 -18.34 9.11 13.51
CA PRO A 66 -17.10 8.68 14.16
C PRO A 66 -17.20 7.30 14.85
N PRO A 67 -18.20 7.03 15.71
CA PRO A 67 -18.32 5.71 16.35
C PRO A 67 -18.67 4.59 15.36
N ARG A 68 -19.39 4.89 14.28
CA ARG A 68 -19.65 3.93 13.20
C ARG A 68 -18.36 3.56 12.47
N ARG A 69 -17.53 4.54 12.11
CA ARG A 69 -16.24 4.31 11.43
C ARG A 69 -15.30 3.48 12.30
N GLY A 70 -15.12 3.87 13.56
CA GLY A 70 -14.28 3.14 14.51
C GLY A 70 -14.73 1.69 14.73
N ARG A 71 -16.04 1.45 14.91
CA ARG A 71 -16.58 0.08 15.02
C ARG A 71 -16.40 -0.75 13.75
N ARG A 72 -16.57 -0.16 12.56
CA ARG A 72 -16.31 -0.87 11.29
C ARG A 72 -14.84 -1.29 11.19
N MET A 73 -13.91 -0.41 11.57
CA MET A 73 -12.47 -0.74 11.61
C MET A 73 -12.20 -1.88 12.60
N LEU A 74 -12.78 -1.83 13.81
CA LEU A 74 -12.63 -2.91 14.78
C LEU A 74 -13.17 -4.25 14.27
N LEU A 75 -14.36 -4.26 13.65
CA LEU A 75 -14.95 -5.49 13.10
C LEU A 75 -14.07 -6.09 12.00
N LYS A 76 -13.54 -5.25 11.10
CA LYS A 76 -12.56 -5.68 10.09
C LYS A 76 -11.30 -6.25 10.73
N ALA A 77 -10.77 -5.59 11.77
CA ALA A 77 -9.61 -6.09 12.50
C ALA A 77 -9.89 -7.44 13.21
N GLN A 78 -11.10 -7.62 13.77
CA GLN A 78 -11.50 -8.90 14.38
C GLN A 78 -11.54 -10.04 13.35
N GLU A 79 -12.15 -9.79 12.18
CA GLU A 79 -12.24 -10.77 11.10
C GLU A 79 -10.85 -11.14 10.57
N SER A 80 -10.02 -10.12 10.27
CA SER A 80 -8.66 -10.34 9.78
C SER A 80 -7.78 -11.05 10.82
N TYR A 81 -8.00 -10.80 12.12
CA TYR A 81 -7.24 -11.48 13.18
C TYR A 81 -7.65 -12.94 13.29
N ALA A 82 -8.95 -13.24 13.22
CA ALA A 82 -9.43 -14.62 13.18
C ALA A 82 -8.89 -15.38 11.95
N ARG A 83 -8.83 -14.74 10.78
CA ARG A 83 -8.22 -15.31 9.57
C ARG A 83 -6.72 -15.58 9.75
N ALA A 84 -5.99 -14.63 10.33
CA ALA A 84 -4.57 -14.76 10.60
C ALA A 84 -4.28 -15.89 11.61
N GLU A 85 -5.05 -16.00 12.69
CA GLU A 85 -4.93 -17.09 13.67
C GLU A 85 -5.24 -18.45 13.04
N ALA A 86 -6.31 -18.55 12.24
CA ALA A 86 -6.65 -19.78 11.52
C ALA A 86 -5.53 -20.23 10.56
N GLY A 87 -4.86 -19.28 9.90
CA GLY A 87 -3.74 -19.54 8.99
C GLY A 87 -2.40 -19.81 9.68
N ALA A 88 -2.24 -19.44 10.97
CA ALA A 88 -0.95 -19.46 11.65
C ALA A 88 -0.34 -20.86 11.80
N GLY A 89 -1.18 -21.88 12.05
CA GLY A 89 -0.72 -23.28 12.13
C GLY A 89 -0.19 -23.79 10.79
N ALA A 90 -0.91 -23.50 9.70
CA ALA A 90 -0.50 -23.85 8.35
C ALA A 90 0.77 -23.10 7.92
N ALA A 91 0.90 -21.82 8.29
CA ALA A 91 2.12 -21.04 8.07
C ALA A 91 3.31 -21.63 8.85
N SER A 92 3.13 -22.02 10.11
CA SER A 92 4.19 -22.66 10.91
C SER A 92 4.66 -23.99 10.29
N ALA A 93 3.72 -24.81 9.79
CA ALA A 93 4.05 -26.04 9.08
C ALA A 93 4.73 -25.77 7.72
N ALA A 94 4.34 -24.72 7.01
CA ALA A 94 5.00 -24.28 5.79
C ALA A 94 6.42 -23.77 6.05
N ALA A 95 6.63 -23.00 7.12
CA ALA A 95 7.93 -22.49 7.55
C ALA A 95 8.95 -23.60 7.77
N ALA A 96 8.54 -24.75 8.31
CA ALA A 96 9.41 -25.91 8.52
C ALA A 96 9.92 -26.54 7.20
N ARG A 97 9.27 -26.26 6.06
CA ARG A 97 9.70 -26.73 4.73
C ARG A 97 10.61 -25.75 3.99
N ILE A 98 10.71 -24.50 4.46
CA ILE A 98 11.54 -23.49 3.81
C ILE A 98 13.03 -23.85 3.98
N PRO A 99 13.80 -23.96 2.88
CA PRO A 99 15.23 -24.21 2.97
C PRO A 99 15.96 -23.08 3.73
N THR A 100 16.67 -23.41 4.80
CA THR A 100 17.39 -22.41 5.61
C THR A 100 18.66 -21.88 4.96
N GLY A 101 19.15 -22.55 3.91
CA GLY A 101 20.31 -22.11 3.12
C GLY A 101 19.98 -21.06 2.07
N ASP A 102 18.70 -20.77 1.84
CA ASP A 102 18.22 -19.76 0.90
C ASP A 102 18.09 -18.39 1.61
N ALA A 103 18.64 -17.32 1.02
CA ALA A 103 18.65 -16.00 1.63
C ALA A 103 17.23 -15.40 1.76
N HIS A 104 16.39 -15.59 0.74
CA HIS A 104 15.00 -15.13 0.72
C HIS A 104 14.17 -15.89 1.74
N GLY A 105 14.32 -17.22 1.80
CA GLY A 105 13.71 -18.07 2.81
C GLY A 105 14.10 -17.68 4.23
N ALA A 106 15.40 -17.47 4.50
CA ALA A 106 15.89 -17.05 5.81
C ALA A 106 15.30 -15.70 6.26
N GLN A 107 15.14 -14.76 5.33
CA GLN A 107 14.53 -13.46 5.57
C GLN A 107 13.03 -13.58 5.91
N VAL A 108 12.26 -14.36 5.15
CA VAL A 108 10.83 -14.62 5.42
C VAL A 108 10.66 -15.25 6.81
N LEU A 109 11.50 -16.23 7.16
CA LEU A 109 11.50 -16.84 8.49
C LEU A 109 11.84 -15.84 9.61
N LYS A 110 12.74 -14.89 9.35
CA LYS A 110 13.08 -13.83 10.32
C LYS A 110 11.89 -12.90 10.57
N ARG A 111 11.17 -12.53 9.50
CA ARG A 111 9.93 -11.73 9.58
C ARG A 111 8.84 -12.48 10.34
N LEU A 112 8.64 -13.77 10.05
CA LEU A 112 7.66 -14.62 10.76
C LEU A 112 7.91 -14.63 12.27
N ARG A 113 9.15 -14.91 12.70
CA ARG A 113 9.51 -14.92 14.14
C ARG A 113 9.23 -13.59 14.83
N TRP A 114 9.45 -12.48 14.13
CA TRP A 114 9.15 -11.15 14.67
C TRP A 114 7.64 -10.95 14.90
N TYR A 115 6.80 -11.34 13.94
CA TYR A 115 5.34 -11.28 14.10
C TYR A 115 4.80 -12.25 15.15
N GLU A 116 5.35 -13.46 15.25
CA GLU A 116 4.99 -14.41 16.29
C GLU A 116 5.17 -13.82 17.69
N GLY A 117 6.28 -13.10 17.91
CA GLY A 117 6.51 -12.38 19.17
C GLY A 117 5.52 -11.26 19.46
N ARG A 118 4.93 -10.65 18.42
CA ARG A 118 3.98 -9.52 18.52
C ARG A 118 2.51 -9.95 18.58
N ARG A 119 2.19 -11.17 18.16
CA ARG A 119 0.82 -11.69 18.06
C ARG A 119 0.01 -11.53 19.35
N ARG A 120 0.60 -11.84 20.51
CA ARG A 120 -0.05 -11.69 21.83
C ARG A 120 -0.43 -10.24 22.11
N GLU A 121 0.47 -9.31 21.81
CA GLU A 121 0.24 -7.88 22.00
C GLU A 121 -0.89 -7.38 21.10
N THR A 122 -0.90 -7.78 19.83
CA THR A 122 -2.00 -7.47 18.89
C THR A 122 -3.34 -7.98 19.42
N GLY A 123 -3.38 -9.21 19.96
CA GLY A 123 -4.57 -9.78 20.59
C GLY A 123 -5.03 -9.01 21.84
N GLU A 124 -4.11 -8.51 22.67
CA GLU A 124 -4.41 -7.69 23.85
C GLU A 124 -5.00 -6.32 23.48
N VAL A 125 -4.46 -5.67 22.45
CA VAL A 125 -4.98 -4.40 21.92
C VAL A 125 -6.37 -4.61 21.31
N LEU A 126 -6.56 -5.67 20.53
CA LEU A 126 -7.86 -6.06 19.95
C LEU A 126 -8.91 -6.29 21.04
N ALA A 127 -8.57 -7.05 22.08
CA ALA A 127 -9.45 -7.28 23.22
C ALA A 127 -9.75 -5.99 24.00
N GLY A 128 -8.75 -5.10 24.12
CA GLY A 128 -8.91 -3.77 24.73
C GLY A 128 -9.92 -2.89 23.99
N LEU A 129 -9.75 -2.75 22.68
CA LEU A 129 -10.67 -1.99 21.82
C LEU A 129 -12.07 -2.62 21.78
N GLY A 130 -12.16 -3.95 21.82
CA GLY A 130 -13.44 -4.67 21.90
C GLY A 130 -14.26 -4.38 23.17
N ARG A 131 -13.62 -3.89 24.24
CA ARG A 131 -14.30 -3.48 25.48
C ARG A 131 -14.73 -2.01 25.49
N MET A 132 -14.40 -1.23 24.46
CA MET A 132 -14.73 0.19 24.40
C MET A 132 -16.22 0.41 24.17
N ARG A 133 -16.79 1.40 24.87
CA ARG A 133 -18.17 1.82 24.66
C ARG A 133 -18.27 2.59 23.36
N TRP A 134 -19.48 2.67 22.80
CA TRP A 134 -19.73 3.42 21.56
C TRP A 134 -19.26 4.88 21.66
N ILE A 135 -19.44 5.52 22.82
CA ILE A 135 -19.11 6.94 23.03
C ILE A 135 -17.60 7.20 23.11
N ASP A 136 -16.82 6.17 23.42
CA ASP A 136 -15.37 6.29 23.55
C ASP A 136 -14.73 6.52 22.16
N TRP A 137 -15.36 6.03 21.09
CA TRP A 137 -14.92 6.20 19.70
C TRP A 137 -14.98 7.64 19.15
N HIS A 138 -15.48 8.59 19.94
CA HIS A 138 -15.29 10.02 19.65
C HIS A 138 -13.88 10.51 19.98
N ASP A 139 -13.11 9.74 20.75
CA ASP A 139 -11.69 10.01 20.94
C ASP A 139 -10.94 9.64 19.64
N PRO A 140 -10.30 10.60 18.95
CA PRO A 140 -9.52 10.31 17.75
C PRO A 140 -8.41 9.28 18.02
N ALA A 141 -7.86 9.23 19.23
CA ALA A 141 -6.83 8.26 19.60
C ALA A 141 -7.34 6.81 19.53
N LEU A 142 -8.63 6.57 19.76
CA LEU A 142 -9.22 5.22 19.62
C LEU A 142 -9.42 4.83 18.15
N SER A 143 -9.74 5.80 17.29
CA SER A 143 -9.84 5.57 15.85
C SER A 143 -8.45 5.28 15.26
N GLU A 144 -7.44 6.03 15.66
CA GLU A 144 -6.04 5.80 15.29
C GLU A 144 -5.54 4.44 15.79
N ALA A 145 -5.82 4.09 17.05
CA ALA A 145 -5.46 2.78 17.60
C ALA A 145 -6.15 1.62 16.85
N ALA A 146 -7.39 1.80 16.40
CA ALA A 146 -8.10 0.78 15.62
C ALA A 146 -7.58 0.68 14.18
N ALA A 147 -7.20 1.79 13.55
CA ALA A 147 -6.54 1.78 12.25
C ALA A 147 -5.20 1.05 12.32
N LYS A 148 -4.33 1.43 13.28
CA LYS A 148 -3.05 0.76 13.54
C LYS A 148 -3.22 -0.73 13.83
N LEU A 149 -4.24 -1.09 14.62
CA LEU A 149 -4.55 -2.50 14.88
C LEU A 149 -4.97 -3.22 13.60
N SER A 150 -5.80 -2.60 12.76
CA SER A 150 -6.20 -3.18 11.47
C SER A 150 -4.98 -3.47 10.59
N ASP A 151 -3.99 -2.58 10.58
CA ASP A 151 -2.73 -2.80 9.86
C ASP A 151 -1.90 -3.92 10.51
N ASP A 152 -1.61 -3.85 11.81
CA ASP A 152 -0.87 -4.90 12.53
C ASP A 152 -1.47 -6.31 12.28
N VAL A 153 -2.80 -6.41 12.27
CA VAL A 153 -3.52 -7.65 11.99
C VAL A 153 -3.43 -8.06 10.51
N SER A 154 -3.55 -7.12 9.58
CA SER A 154 -3.38 -7.41 8.15
C SER A 154 -1.97 -7.92 7.86
N GLY A 155 -0.96 -7.37 8.54
CA GLY A 155 0.42 -7.84 8.53
C GLY A 155 0.58 -9.28 9.02
N LEU A 156 -0.21 -9.72 10.02
CA LEU A 156 -0.23 -11.12 10.48
C LEU A 156 -0.75 -12.08 9.41
N SER A 157 -1.79 -11.71 8.67
CA SER A 157 -2.27 -12.52 7.55
C SER A 157 -1.25 -12.55 6.42
N ALA A 158 -0.73 -11.37 6.05
CA ALA A 158 0.22 -11.24 4.96
C ALA A 158 1.52 -12.01 5.19
N ILE A 159 2.07 -12.03 6.41
CA ILE A 159 3.27 -12.83 6.69
C ILE A 159 2.99 -14.34 6.62
N ASN A 160 1.80 -14.79 7.02
CA ASN A 160 1.41 -16.18 6.85
C ASN A 160 1.33 -16.55 5.36
N ASP A 161 0.85 -15.64 4.52
CA ASP A 161 0.75 -15.83 3.07
C ASP A 161 2.13 -15.85 2.41
N ALA A 162 3.01 -14.91 2.77
CA ALA A 162 4.41 -14.87 2.32
C ALA A 162 5.17 -16.15 2.70
N VAL A 163 4.94 -16.71 3.90
CA VAL A 163 5.55 -17.98 4.32
C VAL A 163 5.03 -19.15 3.49
N ARG A 164 3.73 -19.18 3.16
CA ARG A 164 3.16 -20.23 2.30
C ARG A 164 3.69 -20.12 0.87
N ASN A 165 3.76 -18.91 0.32
CA ASN A 165 4.35 -18.62 -0.99
C ASN A 165 5.83 -19.04 -1.03
N ALA A 166 6.61 -18.67 -0.02
CA ALA A 166 8.02 -19.07 0.10
C ALA A 166 8.17 -20.58 0.16
N ALA A 167 7.39 -21.26 1.01
CA ALA A 167 7.43 -22.70 1.11
C ALA A 167 7.03 -23.38 -0.21
N ALA A 168 5.97 -22.91 -0.87
CA ALA A 168 5.51 -23.43 -2.15
C ALA A 168 6.58 -23.25 -3.24
N LEU A 169 7.07 -22.03 -3.44
CA LEU A 169 8.04 -21.70 -4.49
C LEU A 169 9.39 -22.37 -4.26
N LEU A 170 9.98 -22.22 -3.07
CA LEU A 170 11.34 -22.71 -2.78
C LEU A 170 11.43 -24.25 -2.78
N THR A 171 10.31 -24.94 -2.54
CA THR A 171 10.23 -26.41 -2.62
C THR A 171 9.59 -26.91 -3.90
N ARG A 172 9.12 -26.01 -4.78
CA ARG A 172 8.30 -26.32 -5.98
C ARG A 172 7.13 -27.25 -5.66
N ALA A 173 6.49 -27.04 -4.51
CA ALA A 173 5.29 -27.75 -4.10
C ALA A 173 4.05 -27.23 -4.86
N PRO A 174 2.91 -27.95 -4.86
CA PRO A 174 1.68 -27.47 -5.50
C PRO A 174 1.33 -26.03 -5.08
N GLY A 175 0.98 -25.18 -6.05
CA GLY A 175 0.74 -23.75 -5.87
C GLY A 175 1.97 -22.86 -6.02
N TRP A 176 3.12 -23.41 -6.44
CA TRP A 176 4.32 -22.60 -6.70
C TRP A 176 4.13 -21.64 -7.88
N GLU A 177 3.26 -21.98 -8.86
CA GLU A 177 2.94 -21.13 -10.00
C GLU A 177 2.25 -19.84 -9.56
N ASP A 178 1.29 -19.93 -8.64
CA ASP A 178 0.59 -18.76 -8.08
C ASP A 178 1.54 -17.90 -7.23
N ALA A 179 2.41 -18.55 -6.45
CA ALA A 179 3.45 -17.86 -5.70
C ALA A 179 4.41 -17.12 -6.64
N TRP A 180 4.84 -17.75 -7.74
CA TRP A 180 5.69 -17.14 -8.76
C TRP A 180 5.01 -15.94 -9.44
N GLU A 181 3.73 -16.06 -9.77
CA GLU A 181 2.98 -14.97 -10.38
C GLU A 181 2.86 -13.77 -9.41
N ASN A 182 2.59 -14.03 -8.13
CA ASN A 182 2.60 -13.00 -7.09
C ASN A 182 3.99 -12.33 -6.95
N GLU A 183 5.10 -13.08 -7.09
CA GLU A 183 6.47 -12.52 -7.07
C GLU A 183 6.80 -11.67 -8.30
N CYS A 184 6.18 -11.97 -9.45
CA CYS A 184 6.36 -11.23 -10.69
C CYS A 184 5.54 -9.93 -10.70
N GLY A 185 4.40 -9.89 -9.99
CA GLY A 185 3.50 -8.73 -9.92
C GLY A 185 4.19 -7.37 -9.72
N PRO A 186 5.04 -7.19 -8.68
CA PRO A 186 5.73 -5.92 -8.47
C PRO A 186 6.62 -5.50 -9.65
N LEU A 187 7.27 -6.48 -10.30
CA LEU A 187 8.15 -6.19 -11.43
C LEU A 187 7.34 -5.81 -12.67
N ARG A 188 6.16 -6.38 -12.85
CA ARG A 188 5.26 -6.05 -13.97
C ARG A 188 4.68 -4.65 -13.80
N GLU A 189 4.26 -4.30 -12.58
CA GLU A 189 3.84 -2.93 -12.26
C GLU A 189 5.01 -1.93 -12.47
N ASP A 190 6.22 -2.26 -12.01
CA ASP A 190 7.40 -1.43 -12.26
C ASP A 190 7.69 -1.27 -13.76
N LEU A 191 7.50 -2.31 -14.58
CA LEU A 191 7.65 -2.23 -16.03
C LEU A 191 6.57 -1.34 -16.66
N ASP A 192 5.33 -1.38 -16.18
CA ASP A 192 4.24 -0.54 -16.67
C ASP A 192 4.53 0.94 -16.41
N ILE A 193 4.94 1.27 -15.17
CA ILE A 193 5.37 2.62 -14.79
C ILE A 193 6.61 3.05 -15.59
N PHE A 194 7.51 2.12 -15.90
CA PHE A 194 8.73 2.45 -16.67
C PHE A 194 8.38 2.82 -18.11
N ARG A 195 7.40 2.13 -18.71
CA ARG A 195 6.89 2.48 -20.03
C ARG A 195 6.21 3.85 -20.01
N GLU A 196 5.44 4.17 -18.98
CA GLU A 196 4.85 5.49 -18.78
C GLU A 196 5.93 6.58 -18.69
N LEU A 197 6.98 6.38 -17.88
CA LEU A 197 8.11 7.30 -17.83
C LEU A 197 8.79 7.48 -19.21
N CYS A 198 8.93 6.41 -19.99
CA CYS A 198 9.49 6.51 -21.35
C CYS A 198 8.61 7.34 -22.29
N GLN A 199 7.29 7.23 -22.16
CA GLN A 199 6.33 8.02 -22.94
C GLN A 199 6.40 9.50 -22.56
N GLU A 200 6.35 9.81 -21.26
CA GLU A 200 6.46 11.18 -20.73
C GLU A 200 7.75 11.88 -21.17
N VAL A 201 8.87 11.15 -21.22
CA VAL A 201 10.15 11.67 -21.73
C VAL A 201 10.16 11.80 -23.25
N GLY A 202 9.50 10.88 -23.97
CA GLY A 202 9.47 10.83 -25.43
C GLY A 202 8.60 11.91 -26.07
N ASP A 203 7.43 12.20 -25.51
CA ASP A 203 6.48 13.16 -26.05
C ASP A 203 6.97 14.62 -25.96
N GLU A 204 7.83 14.91 -24.98
CA GLU A 204 8.16 16.28 -24.59
C GLU A 204 9.58 16.73 -24.97
N ALA A 205 10.47 15.81 -25.37
CA ALA A 205 11.84 16.12 -25.76
C ALA A 205 12.10 15.86 -27.26
N PRO A 206 12.08 16.90 -28.13
CA PRO A 206 12.28 16.75 -29.58
C PRO A 206 13.60 16.10 -30.01
N ALA A 207 14.58 16.02 -29.10
CA ALA A 207 15.90 15.43 -29.31
C ALA A 207 16.13 14.08 -28.60
N ALA A 208 15.14 13.55 -27.86
CA ALA A 208 15.25 12.30 -27.10
C ALA A 208 14.77 10.97 -27.76
N PRO A 209 14.22 10.90 -29.00
CA PRO A 209 13.58 9.68 -29.48
C PRO A 209 14.45 8.40 -29.51
N PRO A 210 15.78 8.41 -29.77
CA PRO A 210 16.53 7.16 -29.82
C PRO A 210 16.74 6.48 -28.44
N ILE A 211 16.58 7.22 -27.34
CA ILE A 211 16.76 6.66 -25.99
C ILE A 211 15.48 5.93 -25.55
N ALA A 212 14.31 6.56 -25.70
CA ALA A 212 13.04 5.96 -25.30
C ALA A 212 12.75 4.64 -26.04
N ASP A 213 13.03 4.57 -27.34
CA ASP A 213 12.85 3.35 -28.13
C ASP A 213 13.72 2.19 -27.64
N SER A 214 14.96 2.47 -27.24
CA SER A 214 15.88 1.47 -26.69
C SER A 214 15.41 0.96 -25.31
N GLU A 215 14.91 1.85 -24.46
CA GLU A 215 14.42 1.49 -23.13
C GLU A 215 13.11 0.68 -23.22
N LEU A 216 12.19 1.04 -24.12
CA LEU A 216 10.99 0.25 -24.41
C LEU A 216 11.32 -1.14 -24.97
N GLY A 217 12.34 -1.23 -25.85
CA GLY A 217 12.84 -2.52 -26.34
C GLY A 217 13.37 -3.41 -25.21
N TRP A 218 14.06 -2.83 -24.24
CA TRP A 218 14.53 -3.55 -23.05
C TRP A 218 13.37 -3.97 -22.12
N ALA A 219 12.35 -3.13 -21.93
CA ALA A 219 11.16 -3.48 -21.14
C ALA A 219 10.44 -4.72 -21.71
N ARG A 220 10.32 -4.81 -23.06
CA ARG A 220 9.79 -6.02 -23.73
C ARG A 220 10.67 -7.25 -23.49
N ALA A 221 11.99 -7.09 -23.54
CA ALA A 221 12.93 -8.18 -23.26
C ALA A 221 12.81 -8.68 -21.81
N CYS A 222 12.49 -7.79 -20.86
CA CYS A 222 12.21 -8.17 -19.48
C CYS A 222 10.97 -9.06 -19.35
N GLY A 223 9.87 -8.73 -20.05
CA GLY A 223 8.69 -9.58 -20.11
C GLY A 223 9.01 -10.99 -20.62
N ALA A 224 9.75 -11.09 -21.73
CA ALA A 224 10.21 -12.37 -22.28
C ALA A 224 11.12 -13.14 -21.29
N ARG A 225 11.96 -12.43 -20.54
CA ARG A 225 12.82 -13.02 -19.51
C ARG A 225 12.01 -13.63 -18.37
N LEU A 226 10.92 -12.99 -17.92
CA LEU A 226 10.03 -13.56 -16.89
C LEU A 226 9.40 -14.87 -17.33
N THR A 227 8.91 -14.91 -18.58
CA THR A 227 8.37 -16.14 -19.18
C THR A 227 9.44 -17.24 -19.25
N ALA A 228 10.67 -16.88 -19.63
CA ALA A 228 11.79 -17.83 -19.65
C ALA A 228 12.20 -18.33 -18.26
N LEU A 229 12.19 -17.47 -17.23
CA LEU A 229 12.48 -17.85 -15.84
C LEU A 229 11.43 -18.83 -15.33
N ARG A 230 10.15 -18.59 -15.60
CA ARG A 230 9.06 -19.51 -15.25
C ARG A 230 9.25 -20.89 -15.88
N ALA A 231 9.61 -20.95 -17.17
CA ALA A 231 9.85 -22.22 -17.86
C ALA A 231 11.08 -22.97 -17.30
N GLN A 232 12.14 -22.24 -16.92
CA GLN A 232 13.33 -22.82 -16.29
C GLN A 232 13.04 -23.34 -14.87
N LEU A 233 12.17 -22.66 -14.11
CA LEU A 233 11.68 -23.13 -12.82
C LEU A 233 10.86 -24.42 -12.96
N ALA A 234 9.92 -24.44 -13.92
CA ALA A 234 9.05 -25.59 -14.18
C ALA A 234 9.86 -26.83 -14.59
N SER A 235 10.86 -26.67 -15.46
CA SER A 235 11.75 -27.75 -15.88
C SER A 235 12.79 -28.14 -14.81
N GLY A 236 12.98 -27.31 -13.77
CA GLY A 236 14.02 -27.49 -12.76
C GLY A 236 15.43 -27.15 -13.23
N ALA A 237 15.57 -26.50 -14.39
CA ALA A 237 16.84 -26.02 -14.91
C ALA A 237 17.41 -24.87 -14.07
N LEU A 238 16.55 -24.12 -13.38
CA LEU A 238 16.92 -23.02 -12.47
C LEU A 238 16.38 -23.30 -11.07
N PRO A 239 17.21 -23.24 -10.01
CA PRO A 239 16.72 -23.37 -8.64
C PRO A 239 15.88 -22.14 -8.25
N PRO A 240 14.82 -22.29 -7.43
CA PRO A 240 13.94 -21.20 -7.01
C PRO A 240 14.65 -19.97 -6.44
N GLY A 241 15.65 -20.16 -5.56
CA GLY A 241 16.42 -19.06 -4.99
C GLY A 241 17.14 -18.22 -6.05
N ALA A 242 17.75 -18.86 -7.04
CA ALA A 242 18.42 -18.15 -8.14
C ALA A 242 17.42 -17.41 -9.04
N ALA A 243 16.20 -17.92 -9.20
CA ALA A 243 15.16 -17.18 -9.91
C ALA A 243 14.74 -15.91 -9.15
N LEU A 244 14.65 -15.97 -7.83
CA LEU A 244 14.40 -14.78 -7.00
C LEU A 244 15.56 -13.78 -7.08
N ASP A 245 16.81 -14.25 -7.10
CA ASP A 245 17.99 -13.40 -7.30
C ASP A 245 17.96 -12.69 -8.67
N GLU A 246 17.52 -13.38 -9.73
CA GLU A 246 17.33 -12.79 -11.05
C GLU A 246 16.23 -11.73 -11.05
N LEU A 247 15.12 -11.96 -10.33
CA LEU A 247 14.08 -10.95 -10.18
C LEU A 247 14.57 -9.71 -9.41
N ASP A 248 15.44 -9.87 -8.42
CA ASP A 248 16.08 -8.75 -7.71
C ASP A 248 17.02 -7.97 -8.62
N ALA A 249 17.83 -8.67 -9.42
CA ALA A 249 18.69 -8.05 -10.41
C ALA A 249 17.89 -7.24 -11.44
N MET A 250 16.79 -7.80 -11.94
CA MET A 250 15.88 -7.11 -12.86
C MET A 250 15.25 -5.88 -12.20
N ALA A 251 14.73 -6.00 -10.98
CA ALA A 251 14.14 -4.87 -10.26
C ALA A 251 15.16 -3.73 -10.02
N ALA A 252 16.40 -4.08 -9.69
CA ALA A 252 17.49 -3.12 -9.56
C ALA A 252 17.83 -2.46 -10.91
N GLU A 253 17.82 -3.22 -12.01
CA GLU A 253 18.08 -2.68 -13.35
C GLU A 253 16.96 -1.73 -13.82
N ILE A 254 15.68 -2.08 -13.59
CA ILE A 254 14.54 -1.18 -13.90
C ILE A 254 14.75 0.16 -13.18
N ARG A 255 15.04 0.14 -11.87
CA ARG A 255 15.28 1.36 -11.10
C ARG A 255 16.45 2.17 -11.62
N ALA A 256 17.57 1.51 -11.90
CA ALA A 256 18.77 2.19 -12.39
C ALA A 256 18.51 2.85 -13.75
N ARG A 257 17.76 2.19 -14.65
CA ARG A 257 17.36 2.74 -15.94
C ARG A 257 16.37 3.90 -15.78
N ALA A 258 15.35 3.75 -14.93
CA ALA A 258 14.38 4.80 -14.64
C ALA A 258 15.05 6.06 -14.06
N ASP A 259 15.92 5.91 -13.04
CA ASP A 259 16.67 7.03 -12.45
C ASP A 259 17.60 7.69 -13.48
N ALA A 260 18.30 6.89 -14.30
CA ALA A 260 19.16 7.42 -15.34
C ALA A 260 18.38 8.15 -16.44
N LEU A 261 17.22 7.62 -16.84
CA LEU A 261 16.34 8.23 -17.84
C LEU A 261 15.80 9.57 -17.35
N ALA A 262 15.24 9.62 -16.13
CA ALA A 262 14.74 10.84 -15.52
C ALA A 262 15.82 11.92 -15.39
N ARG A 263 17.03 11.57 -14.93
CA ARG A 263 18.16 12.51 -14.83
C ARG A 263 18.58 13.07 -16.17
N ARG A 264 18.67 12.22 -17.20
CA ARG A 264 19.05 12.63 -18.56
C ARG A 264 17.99 13.55 -19.16
N ALA A 265 16.71 13.23 -19.00
CA ALA A 265 15.60 14.05 -19.47
C ALA A 265 15.62 15.44 -18.81
N LEU A 266 15.69 15.50 -17.47
CA LEU A 266 15.78 16.76 -16.73
C LEU A 266 17.01 17.60 -17.12
N ALA A 267 18.16 16.95 -17.35
CA ALA A 267 19.38 17.65 -17.78
C ALA A 267 19.28 18.18 -19.22
N ALA A 268 18.52 17.52 -20.10
CA ALA A 268 18.30 17.96 -21.47
C ALA A 268 17.23 19.07 -21.57
N GLU A 269 16.25 19.06 -20.67
CA GLU A 269 15.21 20.09 -20.56
C GLU A 269 15.71 21.39 -19.89
N ALA A 270 16.76 21.30 -19.09
CA ALA A 270 17.33 22.42 -18.34
C ALA A 270 17.89 23.54 -19.25
N PRO A 271 17.52 24.82 -19.01
CA PRO A 271 18.18 25.96 -19.64
C PRO A 271 19.69 26.00 -19.29
N PRO A 272 20.55 26.59 -20.15
CA PRO A 272 21.97 26.72 -19.86
C PRO A 272 22.22 27.46 -18.53
N GLY A 273 22.74 26.74 -17.52
CA GLY A 273 23.06 27.30 -16.19
C GLY A 273 21.96 27.14 -15.12
N GLU A 274 20.81 26.56 -15.45
CA GLU A 274 19.70 26.32 -14.51
C GLU A 274 19.49 24.80 -14.26
N GLU A 275 20.02 24.28 -13.15
CA GLU A 275 19.89 22.87 -12.77
C GLU A 275 18.79 22.63 -11.70
N ALA A 276 17.86 23.57 -11.51
CA ALA A 276 16.90 23.56 -10.40
C ALA A 276 16.06 22.27 -10.34
N GLY A 277 15.49 21.84 -11.47
CA GLY A 277 14.72 20.59 -11.55
C GLY A 277 15.58 19.35 -11.26
N LEU A 278 16.79 19.27 -11.82
CA LEU A 278 17.70 18.15 -11.56
C LEU A 278 18.20 18.12 -10.10
N ALA A 279 18.40 19.29 -9.48
CA ALA A 279 18.75 19.41 -8.08
C ALA A 279 17.59 18.96 -7.17
N HIS A 280 16.35 19.39 -7.46
CA HIS A 280 15.16 18.96 -6.75
C HIS A 280 14.98 17.44 -6.84
N TYR A 281 15.12 16.88 -8.04
CA TYR A 281 15.07 15.42 -8.26
C TYR A 281 16.10 14.68 -7.41
N ARG A 282 17.37 15.13 -7.43
CA ARG A 282 18.46 14.53 -6.66
C ARG A 282 18.18 14.58 -5.16
N GLU A 283 17.66 15.70 -4.67
CA GLU A 283 17.28 15.88 -3.27
C GLU A 283 16.13 14.94 -2.89
N TYR A 284 15.05 14.91 -3.68
CA TYR A 284 13.90 14.04 -3.44
C TYR A 284 14.31 12.57 -3.37
N ILE A 285 15.01 12.08 -4.40
CA ILE A 285 15.45 10.68 -4.47
C ILE A 285 16.45 10.35 -3.35
N GLY A 286 17.35 11.29 -3.01
CA GLY A 286 18.38 11.09 -1.99
C GLY A 286 17.88 11.15 -0.55
N THR A 287 16.81 11.91 -0.29
CA THR A 287 16.22 12.08 1.05
C THR A 287 15.11 11.10 1.35
N TRP A 288 14.61 10.40 0.34
CA TRP A 288 13.54 9.42 0.51
C TRP A 288 13.90 8.34 1.53
N LYS A 289 12.91 8.02 2.36
CA LYS A 289 12.95 6.97 3.36
C LYS A 289 11.67 6.16 3.28
N LEU A 290 11.78 4.88 3.62
CA LEU A 290 10.62 4.03 3.82
C LEU A 290 9.66 4.69 4.83
N PRO A 291 8.36 4.83 4.53
CA PRO A 291 7.37 5.41 5.44
C PRO A 291 7.34 4.71 6.81
N ASP A 292 7.21 5.49 7.88
CA ASP A 292 7.29 4.98 9.27
C ASP A 292 6.00 4.25 9.75
N ASP A 293 4.82 4.65 9.25
CA ASP A 293 3.46 4.33 9.74
C ASP A 293 2.60 3.61 8.65
N ASP A 294 1.87 2.52 8.92
CA ASP A 294 0.63 2.21 9.70
C ASP A 294 -0.58 1.87 8.78
N ASP A 295 -0.46 1.99 7.45
CA ASP A 295 -1.45 1.49 6.45
C ASP A 295 -0.80 0.59 5.37
N ARG A 296 0.17 -0.25 5.76
CA ARG A 296 1.06 -0.91 4.79
C ARG A 296 0.47 -2.16 4.13
N TYR A 297 -0.33 -2.96 4.83
CA TYR A 297 -0.57 -4.33 4.36
C TYR A 297 -1.87 -4.53 3.58
N ALA A 298 -2.66 -3.47 3.39
CA ALA A 298 -3.93 -3.52 2.66
C ALA A 298 -3.81 -3.20 1.17
N TYR A 299 -2.64 -2.73 0.72
CA TYR A 299 -2.41 -2.42 -0.69
C TYR A 299 -2.31 -3.72 -1.51
N SER A 300 -3.04 -3.74 -2.63
CA SER A 300 -2.92 -4.73 -3.69
C SER A 300 -2.52 -4.00 -4.96
N GLY A 301 -1.41 -4.41 -5.56
CA GLY A 301 -0.98 -3.84 -6.83
C GLY A 301 -1.75 -4.47 -7.99
N THR A 302 -1.82 -3.74 -9.08
CA THR A 302 -2.44 -4.19 -10.34
C THR A 302 -1.52 -3.86 -11.49
N TRP A 303 -1.41 -4.78 -12.44
CA TRP A 303 -0.66 -4.55 -13.67
C TRP A 303 -1.51 -5.01 -14.87
N GLN A 304 -1.18 -4.51 -16.06
CA GLN A 304 -1.92 -4.85 -17.27
C GLN A 304 -1.19 -5.93 -18.07
N ASP A 305 -1.92 -6.98 -18.46
CA ASP A 305 -1.36 -8.05 -19.27
C ASP A 305 -1.04 -7.56 -20.69
N ASP A 306 0.26 -7.61 -21.00
CA ASP A 306 0.85 -7.18 -22.27
C ASP A 306 0.99 -8.34 -23.27
N ASP A 307 0.50 -9.55 -22.94
CA ASP A 307 0.56 -10.69 -23.85
C ASP A 307 -0.20 -10.41 -25.17
N GLU A 308 0.54 -9.94 -26.18
CA GLU A 308 0.13 -9.86 -27.59
C GLU A 308 -0.23 -11.24 -28.18
N THR A 309 0.05 -12.33 -27.46
CA THR A 309 -0.24 -13.71 -27.85
C THR A 309 -1.70 -14.13 -27.65
N GLY A 310 -2.55 -13.27 -27.07
CA GLY A 310 -4.00 -13.50 -27.01
C GLY A 310 -4.45 -14.62 -26.06
N ALA A 311 -3.56 -15.11 -25.18
CA ALA A 311 -3.87 -16.14 -24.19
C ALA A 311 -4.14 -15.53 -22.80
N SER A 312 -5.06 -14.56 -22.73
CA SER A 312 -5.44 -13.93 -21.47
C SER A 312 -6.36 -14.86 -20.64
N PRO A 313 -6.15 -15.05 -19.32
CA PRO A 313 -7.00 -15.94 -18.52
C PRO A 313 -8.40 -15.37 -18.19
N ALA A 314 -8.67 -14.09 -18.42
CA ALA A 314 -10.01 -13.52 -18.20
C ALA A 314 -10.18 -12.19 -18.96
N ALA A 315 -11.11 -12.16 -19.91
CA ALA A 315 -11.68 -10.90 -20.38
C ALA A 315 -12.61 -10.35 -19.28
N GLY A 316 -12.50 -9.06 -18.94
CA GLY A 316 -13.45 -8.41 -18.05
C GLY A 316 -14.86 -8.43 -18.65
N GLU A 317 -15.90 -8.28 -17.81
CA GLU A 317 -17.32 -8.33 -18.23
C GLU A 317 -17.68 -7.35 -19.36
N ASN A 318 -16.86 -6.32 -19.59
CA ASN A 318 -17.06 -5.28 -20.59
C ASN A 318 -16.12 -5.38 -21.82
N GLY A 319 -15.32 -6.44 -21.95
CA GLY A 319 -14.30 -6.55 -23.01
C GLY A 319 -13.03 -5.73 -22.76
N GLU A 320 -12.92 -5.08 -21.59
CA GLU A 320 -11.67 -4.49 -21.09
C GLU A 320 -10.72 -5.60 -20.60
N ARG A 321 -9.40 -5.41 -20.81
CA ARG A 321 -8.37 -6.30 -20.28
C ARG A 321 -8.51 -6.36 -18.76
N ALA A 322 -8.72 -7.54 -18.19
CA ALA A 322 -8.80 -7.68 -16.75
C ALA A 322 -7.43 -7.35 -16.15
N ALA A 323 -7.36 -6.30 -15.32
CA ALA A 323 -6.16 -6.00 -14.56
C ALA A 323 -5.85 -7.19 -13.65
N VAL A 324 -4.62 -7.72 -13.74
CA VAL A 324 -4.18 -8.82 -12.89
C VAL A 324 -3.69 -8.22 -11.58
N SER A 325 -4.23 -8.69 -10.46
CA SER A 325 -3.84 -8.21 -9.14
C SER A 325 -2.80 -9.12 -8.49
N TYR A 326 -1.96 -8.52 -7.65
CA TYR A 326 -1.00 -9.25 -6.82
C TYR A 326 -0.98 -8.66 -5.40
N ASN A 327 -0.46 -9.42 -4.44
CA ASN A 327 -0.34 -9.01 -3.05
C ASN A 327 1.14 -8.76 -2.67
N PRO A 328 1.60 -7.49 -2.64
CA PRO A 328 2.96 -7.12 -2.27
C PRO A 328 3.31 -7.43 -0.80
N ALA A 329 2.31 -7.55 0.08
CA ALA A 329 2.54 -7.93 1.46
C ALA A 329 2.81 -9.45 1.59
N ALA A 330 2.39 -10.23 0.59
CA ALA A 330 2.59 -11.68 0.52
C ALA A 330 3.79 -12.10 -0.36
N THR A 331 4.62 -11.17 -0.81
CA THR A 331 5.84 -11.50 -1.57
C THR A 331 6.93 -12.08 -0.66
N ILE A 332 7.70 -12.99 -1.24
CA ILE A 332 8.90 -13.59 -0.67
C ILE A 332 9.99 -12.53 -0.66
N ARG A 333 10.25 -11.90 -1.82
CA ARG A 333 11.14 -10.74 -1.94
C ARG A 333 10.54 -9.57 -1.19
N LEU A 334 11.40 -8.68 -0.68
CA LEU A 334 10.91 -7.56 0.10
C LEU A 334 10.38 -6.42 -0.76
N HIS A 335 9.17 -6.01 -0.42
CA HIS A 335 8.47 -4.83 -0.93
C HIS A 335 8.28 -3.82 0.19
N ASP A 336 8.04 -2.55 -0.11
CA ASP A 336 7.68 -1.51 0.87
C ASP A 336 6.48 -1.87 1.75
N TYR A 337 5.58 -2.70 1.23
CA TYR A 337 4.40 -3.23 1.92
C TYR A 337 4.66 -4.57 2.60
N SER A 338 5.90 -5.07 2.62
CA SER A 338 6.21 -6.35 3.24
C SER A 338 6.14 -6.28 4.77
N PRO A 339 5.38 -7.18 5.41
CA PRO A 339 5.30 -7.26 6.86
C PRO A 339 6.67 -7.50 7.47
N GLY A 340 7.06 -6.68 8.45
CA GLY A 340 8.30 -6.87 9.22
C GLY A 340 9.57 -6.48 8.47
N ILE A 341 9.46 -5.69 7.40
CA ILE A 341 10.57 -5.23 6.56
C ILE A 341 11.76 -4.66 7.35
N ARG A 342 11.51 -3.89 8.42
CA ARG A 342 12.58 -3.31 9.26
C ARG A 342 13.44 -4.36 9.95
N VAL A 343 12.85 -5.50 10.31
CA VAL A 343 13.54 -6.57 11.05
C VAL A 343 14.41 -7.41 10.13
N ALA A 344 14.13 -7.39 8.83
CA ALA A 344 15.01 -7.99 7.85
C ALA A 344 16.42 -7.35 7.85
N GLY A 345 16.58 -6.16 8.47
CA GLY A 345 17.89 -5.56 8.77
C GLY A 345 18.39 -4.61 7.69
N ILE A 346 17.45 -3.98 6.99
CA ILE A 346 17.70 -3.29 5.73
C ILE A 346 17.64 -1.80 5.95
N ARG A 347 18.65 -1.10 5.42
CA ARG A 347 18.78 0.33 5.54
C ARG A 347 18.61 0.98 4.18
N TRP A 348 17.42 1.53 3.95
CA TRP A 348 17.11 2.35 2.79
C TRP A 348 17.93 3.65 2.84
N ARG A 349 18.61 3.99 1.73
CA ARG A 349 19.34 5.26 1.57
C ARG A 349 18.95 5.89 0.24
N GLY A 350 17.77 6.49 0.17
CA GLY A 350 17.22 6.99 -1.10
C GLY A 350 16.66 5.88 -2.00
N LEU A 351 15.91 6.29 -3.01
CA LEU A 351 15.04 5.41 -3.81
C LEU A 351 15.77 4.41 -4.73
N ALA A 352 17.02 4.74 -5.10
CA ALA A 352 17.81 3.99 -6.09
C ALA A 352 18.89 3.09 -5.49
N THR A 353 19.03 3.01 -4.16
CA THR A 353 20.18 2.32 -3.52
C THR A 353 19.87 0.94 -2.96
N ALA A 354 18.61 0.53 -3.00
CA ALA A 354 18.16 -0.71 -2.39
C ALA A 354 18.09 -1.79 -3.49
N SER A 355 19.16 -2.58 -3.62
CA SER A 355 19.36 -3.55 -4.70
C SER A 355 18.66 -4.91 -4.53
N GLN A 356 17.91 -5.13 -3.45
CA GLN A 356 17.27 -6.41 -3.09
C GLN A 356 15.75 -6.31 -2.91
N TYR A 357 15.11 -5.31 -3.54
CA TYR A 357 13.73 -4.94 -3.23
C TYR A 357 12.90 -4.72 -4.46
N SER A 358 11.59 -4.74 -4.28
CA SER A 358 10.58 -4.19 -5.19
C SER A 358 9.99 -2.90 -4.55
N SER A 359 10.78 -1.83 -4.38
CA SER A 359 10.16 -0.52 -4.14
C SER A 359 9.60 -0.01 -5.47
N PRO A 360 8.30 0.35 -5.54
CA PRO A 360 7.69 0.81 -6.77
C PRO A 360 8.46 1.96 -7.37
N ILE A 361 8.76 1.90 -8.67
CA ILE A 361 9.40 3.00 -9.37
C ILE A 361 8.46 4.20 -9.58
N GLU A 362 7.19 4.08 -9.20
CA GLU A 362 6.18 5.17 -9.16
C GLU A 362 6.77 6.45 -8.57
N ARG A 363 7.54 6.33 -7.49
CA ARG A 363 8.18 7.48 -6.83
C ARG A 363 9.25 8.16 -7.69
N ILE A 364 9.88 7.44 -8.62
CA ILE A 364 10.81 8.02 -9.60
C ILE A 364 10.03 8.86 -10.61
N LEU A 365 8.90 8.34 -11.10
CA LEU A 365 8.02 9.06 -12.01
C LEU A 365 7.45 10.32 -11.33
N ASP A 366 6.91 10.19 -10.12
CA ASP A 366 6.43 11.33 -9.31
C ASP A 366 7.52 12.40 -9.14
N ALA A 367 8.73 11.98 -8.76
CA ALA A 367 9.85 12.89 -8.57
C ALA A 367 10.24 13.58 -9.88
N TYR A 368 10.22 12.86 -11.01
CA TYR A 368 10.48 13.42 -12.33
C TYR A 368 9.44 14.49 -12.69
N LEU A 369 8.15 14.18 -12.58
CA LEU A 369 7.05 15.10 -12.91
C LEU A 369 7.07 16.37 -12.03
N GLN A 370 7.29 16.24 -10.72
CA GLN A 370 7.42 17.38 -9.79
C GLN A 370 8.68 18.22 -10.07
N SER A 371 9.78 17.57 -10.47
CA SER A 371 11.02 18.27 -10.81
C SER A 371 10.92 19.06 -12.11
N ARG A 372 10.11 18.59 -13.07
CA ARG A 372 9.81 19.34 -14.28
C ARG A 372 8.98 20.58 -14.00
N SER A 373 7.97 20.50 -13.12
CA SER A 373 7.13 21.67 -12.80
C SER A 373 7.92 22.76 -12.08
N THR A 374 8.83 22.37 -11.18
CA THR A 374 9.69 23.30 -10.44
C THR A 374 10.78 23.95 -11.31
N GLY A 375 11.15 23.37 -12.45
CA GLY A 375 12.07 23.99 -13.41
C GLY A 375 11.41 24.98 -14.37
N LYS A 376 10.08 25.13 -14.36
CA LYS A 376 9.31 26.04 -15.22
C LYS A 376 8.88 27.35 -14.51
N GLU A 377 9.04 27.43 -13.19
CA GLU A 377 8.82 28.63 -12.36
C GLU A 377 10.13 29.43 -12.19
#